data_AF-A0ABD0RBB8-F1
#
_entry.id   AF-A0ABD0RBB8-F1
#
_cell.length_a   1.000
_cell.length_b   1.000
_cell.length_c   1.000
_cell.angle_alpha   90.00
_cell.angle_beta   90.00
_cell.angle_gamma   90.00
#
_symmetry.space_group_name_H-M   'P 1'
#
loop_
_entity.id
_entity.type
_entity.pdbx_description
1 polymer ?
#
loop_
_entity_poly.entity_id
_entity_poly.type
_entity_poly.pdbx_seq_one_letter_code
_entity_poly.pdbx_strand_id
1 'polypeptide(L)' 'GVDESHVFISSGENVRLPCNIALPDCKSTHWIYNRLRDSTTVKLISGGKKKKNTERYERLSLGSDCSLSITN' A
#
# COMPACT_ATOMS: atom_id res chain seq x y z
N GLY A 1 15.86 9.76 9.28
CA GLY A 1 15.23 10.16 8.01
C GLY A 1 14.25 9.08 7.62
N VAL A 2 13.06 9.44 7.16
CA VAL A 2 12.18 8.45 6.53
C VAL A 2 12.78 8.17 5.15
N ASP A 3 13.17 6.94 4.90
CA ASP A 3 13.72 6.52 3.61
C ASP A 3 12.61 6.60 2.55
N GLU A 4 12.74 7.52 1.60
CA GLU A 4 11.76 7.74 0.55
C GLU A 4 12.14 6.90 -0.68
N SER A 5 11.35 5.84 -0.92
CA SER A 5 11.55 4.93 -2.04
C SER A 5 10.56 5.23 -3.17
N HIS A 6 11.08 5.54 -4.35
CA HIS A 6 10.27 5.74 -5.56
C HIS A 6 10.24 4.46 -6.42
N VAL A 7 9.05 4.08 -6.89
CA VAL A 7 8.84 2.92 -7.76
C VAL A 7 8.14 3.39 -9.03
N PHE A 8 8.71 3.09 -10.19
CA PHE A 8 8.16 3.39 -11.51
C PHE A 8 7.73 2.10 -12.20
N ILE A 9 6.57 2.11 -12.86
CA ILE A 9 5.93 0.93 -13.45
C ILE A 9 5.31 1.31 -14.79
N SER A 10 5.19 0.36 -15.71
CA SER A 10 4.44 0.56 -16.96
C SER A 10 2.94 0.36 -16.75
N SER A 11 2.12 1.04 -17.55
CA SER A 11 0.67 0.87 -17.49
C SER A 11 0.28 -0.60 -17.73
N GLY A 12 -0.48 -1.16 -16.79
CA GLY A 12 -0.97 -2.54 -16.86
C GLY A 12 -0.11 -3.58 -16.15
N GLU A 13 1.07 -3.20 -15.65
CA GLU A 13 1.92 -4.09 -14.86
C GLU A 13 1.47 -4.17 -13.39
N ASN A 14 1.86 -5.27 -12.73
CA ASN A 14 1.68 -5.42 -11.29
C ASN A 14 2.88 -4.80 -10.57
N VAL A 15 2.62 -4.13 -9.45
CA VAL A 15 3.68 -3.49 -8.65
C VAL A 15 3.66 -4.00 -7.22
N ARG A 16 4.85 -4.10 -6.64
CA ARG A 16 5.05 -4.40 -5.23
C ARG A 16 5.82 -3.26 -4.58
N LEU A 17 5.17 -2.57 -3.65
CA LEU A 17 5.77 -1.49 -2.87
C LEU A 17 6.37 -2.09 -1.59
N PRO A 18 7.70 -1.98 -1.38
CA PRO A 18 8.36 -2.52 -0.21
C PRO A 18 7.94 -1.77 1.06
N CYS A 19 7.91 -2.47 2.20
CA CYS A 19 7.67 -1.87 3.51
C CYS A 19 8.99 -1.81 4.29
N ASN A 20 9.55 -0.60 4.47
CA ASN A 20 10.81 -0.42 5.19
C ASN A 20 10.71 -0.62 6.72
N ILE A 21 9.49 -0.60 7.27
CA ILE A 21 9.22 -0.77 8.72
C ILE A 21 8.29 -1.97 8.88
N ALA A 22 8.82 -3.17 8.61
CA ALA A 22 8.10 -4.42 8.82
C ALA A 22 8.23 -4.84 10.30
N LEU A 23 7.29 -4.41 11.13
CA LEU A 23 7.09 -5.03 12.45
C LEU A 23 6.47 -6.42 12.26
N PRO A 24 6.75 -7.39 13.16
CA PRO A 24 6.08 -8.68 13.14
C PRO A 24 4.55 -8.45 13.13
N ASP A 25 3.85 -9.10 12.20
CA ASP A 25 2.39 -9.05 11.97
C ASP A 25 1.82 -7.88 11.14
N CYS A 26 2.63 -6.93 10.66
CA CYS A 26 2.14 -5.76 9.89
C CYS A 26 1.07 -4.92 10.60
N LYS A 27 0.82 -5.15 11.89
CA LYS A 27 -0.27 -4.54 12.69
C LYS A 27 -0.12 -3.03 12.83
N SER A 28 1.10 -2.51 12.69
CA SER A 28 1.38 -1.08 12.72
C SER A 28 1.46 -0.46 11.32
N THR A 29 1.48 -1.28 10.26
CA THR A 29 1.63 -0.83 8.88
C THR A 29 0.30 -0.29 8.36
N HIS A 30 0.34 0.93 7.85
CA HIS A 30 -0.79 1.61 7.24
C HIS A 30 -0.41 2.01 5.82
N TRP A 31 -1.17 1.51 4.83
CA TRP A 31 -1.00 1.93 3.45
C TRP A 31 -2.02 3.01 3.14
N ILE A 32 -1.51 4.18 2.76
CA ILE A 32 -2.28 5.38 2.59
C ILE A 32 -2.08 5.87 1.16
N TYR A 33 -3.18 6.12 0.46
CA TYR A 33 -3.17 6.65 -0.89
C TYR A 33 -3.68 8.08 -0.87
N ASN A 34 -2.89 8.98 -1.45
CA ASN A 34 -3.28 10.34 -1.69
C ASN A 34 -3.05 10.64 -3.19
N ARG A 35 -4.10 11.03 -3.90
CA ARG A 35 -4.03 11.25 -5.36
C ARG A 35 -3.38 12.59 -5.70
N LEU A 36 -3.68 13.62 -4.90
CA LEU A 36 -3.17 14.97 -5.00
C LEU A 36 -2.79 15.45 -3.61
N ARG A 37 -1.89 16.43 -3.49
CA ARG A 37 -1.48 16.98 -2.17
C ARG A 37 -2.68 17.34 -1.29
N ASP A 38 -3.74 17.89 -1.88
CA ASP A 38 -4.92 18.39 -1.17
C ASP A 38 -6.12 17.44 -1.18
N SER A 39 -5.98 16.22 -1.74
CA SER A 39 -7.10 15.29 -1.80
C SER A 39 -7.30 14.54 -0.48
N THR A 40 -8.54 14.09 -0.24
CA THR A 40 -8.88 13.28 0.92
C THR A 40 -8.02 12.03 0.94
N THR A 41 -7.23 11.91 1.99
CA THR A 41 -6.33 10.79 2.21
C THR A 41 -7.13 9.50 2.43
N VAL A 42 -6.94 8.50 1.56
CA VAL A 42 -7.65 7.22 1.65
C VAL A 42 -6.74 6.16 2.27
N LYS A 43 -7.19 5.56 3.38
CA LYS A 43 -6.53 4.40 3.97
C LYS A 43 -6.92 3.14 3.21
N LEU A 44 -5.96 2.54 2.50
CA LEU A 44 -6.13 1.29 1.76
C LEU A 44 -5.98 0.07 2.68
N ILE A 45 -4.97 0.09 3.55
CA ILE A 45 -4.70 -0.95 4.54
C ILE A 45 -4.51 -0.29 5.90
N SER A 46 -5.18 -0.81 6.92
CA SER A 46 -5.05 -0.35 8.30
C SER A 46 -4.62 -1.51 9.18
N GLY A 47 -3.46 -1.39 9.80
CA GLY A 47 -2.86 -2.42 10.65
C GLY A 47 -2.78 -3.79 9.99
N GLY A 48 -2.25 -3.84 8.77
CA GLY A 48 -2.07 -5.07 8.01
C GLY A 48 -3.37 -5.68 7.45
N LYS A 49 -4.54 -5.04 7.66
CA LYS A 49 -5.82 -5.49 7.11
C LYS A 49 -6.30 -4.57 6.00
N LYS A 50 -6.64 -5.17 4.85
CA LYS A 50 -7.23 -4.45 3.72
C LYS A 50 -8.58 -3.86 4.10
N LYS A 51 -8.82 -2.59 3.78
CA LYS A 51 -10.13 -1.97 3.98
C LYS A 51 -11.07 -2.43 2.86
N LYS A 52 -12.17 -3.10 3.22
CA LYS A 52 -13.19 -3.59 2.27
C LYS A 52 -13.94 -2.50 1.52
N ASN A 53 -13.81 -1.24 1.93
CA ASN A 53 -14.67 -0.14 1.50
C ASN A 53 -14.06 0.73 0.39
N THR A 54 -13.09 0.20 -0.37
CA THR A 54 -12.49 0.90 -1.50
C THR A 54 -12.69 0.06 -2.75
N GLU A 55 -13.09 0.69 -3.86
CA GLU A 55 -13.26 0.03 -5.18
C GLU A 55 -12.02 -0.75 -5.65
N ARG A 56 -10.85 -0.47 -5.05
CA ARG A 56 -9.56 -1.13 -5.33
C ARG A 56 -9.31 -2.39 -4.49
N TYR A 57 -10.25 -2.82 -3.64
CA TYR A 57 -10.03 -3.89 -2.67
C TYR A 57 -9.54 -5.20 -3.30
N GLU A 58 -10.09 -5.58 -4.46
CA GLU A 58 -9.74 -6.82 -5.16
C GLU A 58 -8.33 -6.79 -5.76
N ARG A 59 -7.86 -5.59 -6.15
CA ARG A 59 -6.55 -5.36 -6.76
C ARG A 59 -5.40 -5.25 -5.76
N LEU A 60 -5.72 -5.08 -4.48
CA LEU A 60 -4.72 -4.89 -3.43
C LEU A 60 -4.43 -6.19 -2.71
N SER A 61 -3.15 -6.50 -2.53
CA SER A 61 -2.67 -7.65 -1.77
C SER A 61 -1.54 -7.25 -0.83
N LEU A 62 -1.50 -7.84 0.38
CA LEU A 62 -0.44 -7.57 1.35
C LEU A 62 0.46 -8.81 1.42
N GLY A 63 1.75 -8.62 1.15
CA GLY A 63 2.77 -9.64 1.32
C GLY A 63 3.01 -9.94 2.80
N SER A 64 3.63 -11.09 3.08
CA SER A 64 4.03 -11.50 4.43
C SER A 64 5.07 -10.57 5.06
N ASP A 65 5.80 -9.82 4.23
CA ASP A 65 6.76 -8.77 4.58
C ASP A 65 6.12 -7.38 4.70
N CYS A 66 4.79 -7.30 4.79
CA CYS A 66 4.01 -6.06 4.82
C CYS A 66 4.10 -5.20 3.54
N SER A 67 4.70 -5.72 2.47
CA SER A 67 4.75 -5.06 1.18
C SER A 67 3.35 -4.99 0.55
N LEU A 68 3.04 -3.88 -0.11
CA LEU A 68 1.78 -3.71 -0.82
C LEU A 68 1.94 -4.15 -2.27
N SER A 69 1.26 -5.21 -2.66
CA SER A 69 1.12 -5.60 -4.05
C SER A 69 -0.16 -5.00 -4.64
N ILE A 70 -0.05 -4.36 -5.79
CA ILE A 70 -1.16 -3.82 -6.57
C ILE A 70 -1.14 -4.55 -7.90
N THR A 71 -2.24 -5.23 -8.22
CA THR A 71 -2.42 -5.94 -9.48
C THR A 71 -3.43 -5.23 -10.37
N ASN A 72 -3.25 -5.26 -11.68
CA ASN A 72 -4.20 -4.67 -12.62
C ASN A 72 -5.43 -5.56 -12.85
#